data_AF-F9PP21-F1
#
_entry.id   AF-F9PP21-F1
#
_cell.length_a   1.000
_cell.length_b   1.000
_cell.length_c   1.000
_cell.angle_alpha   90.00
_cell.angle_beta   90.00
_cell.angle_gamma   90.00
#
_symmetry.space_group_name_H-M   'P 1'
#
loop_
_entity.id
_entity.type
_entity.pdbx_description
1 polymer ?
#
loop_
_entity_poly.entity_id
_entity_poly.type
_entity_poly.pdbx_seq_one_letter_code
_entity_poly.pdbx_strand_id
1 'polypeptide(L)'
;MENLLNGVEDTLYIPLVARICISEKFPEFFYDEKALSLKAYIPANLIEKNASEYFHMASVCRQDVIDKKIIKFLEENENCNVVFLGAGLETAYNRINNKTANFYQVDLPDVIEIRKKVLGNAENEKLISGDMFTLEWIKEIDTELPTMIAVSGVYQYFYKEKL
;
A
#
# COMPACT_ATOMS: atom_id res chain seq x y z
N MET A 1 22.98 -9.74 3.13
CA MET A 1 21.65 -9.89 2.50
C MET A 1 21.61 -8.94 1.31
N GLU A 2 21.15 -9.41 0.16
CA GLU A 2 21.05 -8.59 -1.05
C GLU A 2 19.99 -7.49 -0.84
N ASN A 3 20.29 -6.24 -1.21
CA ASN A 3 19.33 -5.13 -1.06
C ASN A 3 18.21 -5.33 -2.09
N LEU A 4 17.11 -5.96 -1.66
CA LEU A 4 15.98 -6.31 -2.51
C LEU A 4 15.31 -5.08 -3.14
N LEU A 5 15.52 -3.91 -2.52
CA LEU A 5 14.88 -2.62 -2.79
C LEU A 5 15.80 -1.64 -3.55
N ASN A 6 16.95 -2.11 -4.06
CA ASN A 6 17.82 -1.26 -4.88
C ASN A 6 17.10 -0.75 -6.14
N GLY A 7 17.03 0.58 -6.35
CA GLY A 7 16.31 1.22 -7.46
C GLY A 7 14.88 1.70 -7.15
N VAL A 8 14.40 1.53 -5.92
CA VAL A 8 13.13 2.08 -5.45
C VAL A 8 13.28 3.59 -5.22
N GLU A 9 12.36 4.41 -5.75
CA GLU A 9 12.28 5.85 -5.46
C GLU A 9 12.19 6.09 -3.94
N ASP A 10 12.96 7.06 -3.44
CA ASP A 10 13.06 7.37 -1.99
C ASP A 10 11.68 7.58 -1.33
N THR A 11 10.70 8.05 -2.09
CA THR A 11 9.33 8.33 -1.63
C THR A 11 8.52 7.08 -1.26
N LEU A 12 8.79 5.92 -1.89
CA LEU A 12 8.08 4.66 -1.62
C LEU A 12 8.42 4.09 -0.23
N TYR A 13 9.60 4.43 0.30
CA TYR A 13 10.05 3.95 1.60
C TYR A 13 9.43 4.69 2.78
N ILE A 14 9.10 5.97 2.61
CA ILE A 14 8.61 6.82 3.71
C ILE A 14 7.38 6.20 4.40
N PRO A 15 6.29 5.82 3.70
CA PRO A 15 5.14 5.21 4.36
C PRO A 15 5.43 3.80 4.89
N LEU A 16 6.31 3.03 4.25
CA LEU A 16 6.72 1.70 4.72
C LEU A 16 7.51 1.79 6.03
N VAL A 17 8.51 2.68 6.11
CA VAL A 17 9.31 2.92 7.30
C VAL A 17 8.44 3.41 8.44
N ALA A 18 7.48 4.32 8.17
CA ALA A 18 6.52 4.74 9.19
C ALA A 18 5.75 3.55 9.78
N ARG A 19 5.23 2.64 8.95
CA ARG A 19 4.53 1.44 9.43
C ARG A 19 5.45 0.53 10.24
N ILE A 20 6.70 0.33 9.82
CA ILE A 20 7.70 -0.44 10.57
C ILE A 20 7.94 0.19 11.95
N CYS A 21 8.29 1.48 12.00
CA CYS A 21 8.63 2.17 13.25
C CYS A 21 7.45 2.18 14.24
N ILE A 22 6.23 2.44 13.77
CA ILE A 22 5.05 2.42 14.65
C ILE A 22 4.69 0.99 15.08
N SER A 23 4.82 -0.01 14.21
CA SER A 23 4.57 -1.41 14.60
C SER A 23 5.55 -1.90 15.66
N GLU A 24 6.79 -1.42 15.67
CA GLU A 24 7.77 -1.77 16.72
C GLU A 24 7.52 -1.01 18.02
N LYS A 25 7.19 0.28 17.93
CA LYS A 25 7.12 1.16 19.11
C LYS A 25 5.75 1.18 19.78
N PHE A 26 4.68 1.05 19.00
CA PHE A 26 3.29 1.13 19.45
C PHE A 26 2.42 0.00 18.83
N PRO A 27 2.79 -1.28 19.02
CA PRO A 27 2.11 -2.42 18.39
C PRO A 27 0.63 -2.55 18.78
N GLU A 28 0.24 -2.07 19.96
CA GLU A 28 -1.17 -2.07 20.40
C GLU A 28 -2.04 -1.08 19.62
N PHE A 29 -1.42 -0.03 19.05
CA PHE A 29 -2.13 0.97 18.24
C PHE A 29 -2.24 0.54 16.78
N PHE A 30 -1.12 0.14 16.18
CA PHE A 30 -1.07 -0.29 14.78
C PHE A 30 0.04 -1.32 14.61
N TYR A 31 -0.27 -2.42 13.92
CA TYR A 31 0.67 -3.50 13.70
C TYR A 31 0.60 -4.01 12.26
N ASP A 32 1.73 -3.97 11.57
CA ASP A 32 1.89 -4.45 10.20
C ASP A 32 3.05 -5.45 10.11
N GLU A 33 2.70 -6.73 10.32
CA GLU A 33 3.65 -7.84 10.27
C GLU A 33 4.38 -7.93 8.93
N LYS A 34 3.67 -7.70 7.82
CA LYS A 34 4.28 -7.79 6.49
C LYS A 34 5.29 -6.66 6.29
N ALA A 35 4.98 -5.44 6.70
CA ALA A 35 5.93 -4.33 6.66
C ALA A 35 7.16 -4.62 7.54
N LEU A 36 6.97 -5.14 8.75
CA LEU A 36 8.06 -5.55 9.64
C LEU A 36 8.98 -6.59 9.01
N SER A 37 8.43 -7.57 8.29
CA SER A 37 9.22 -8.59 7.57
C SER A 37 10.16 -8.00 6.51
N LEU A 38 9.87 -6.78 6.02
CA LEU A 38 10.70 -6.11 5.03
C LEU A 38 11.86 -5.32 5.64
N LYS A 39 11.86 -5.08 6.96
CA LYS A 39 12.86 -4.24 7.64
C LYS A 39 14.29 -4.65 7.32
N ALA A 40 14.57 -5.95 7.25
CA ALA A 40 15.92 -6.48 6.97
C ALA A 40 16.45 -6.14 5.57
N TYR A 41 15.58 -5.74 4.64
CA TYR A 41 15.92 -5.40 3.27
C TYR A 41 15.98 -3.89 3.03
N ILE A 42 15.65 -3.07 4.04
CA ILE A 42 15.69 -1.60 3.95
C ILE A 42 17.06 -1.11 4.47
N PRO A 43 17.78 -0.28 3.70
CA PRO A 43 19.01 0.36 4.17
C PRO A 43 18.80 1.12 5.49
N ALA A 44 19.64 0.86 6.49
CA ALA A 44 19.51 1.45 7.84
C ALA A 44 19.50 2.99 7.82
N ASN A 45 20.27 3.60 6.92
CA ASN A 45 20.30 5.05 6.74
C ASN A 45 18.97 5.64 6.27
N LEU A 46 18.13 4.89 5.55
CA LEU A 46 16.78 5.33 5.20
C LEU A 46 15.86 5.30 6.42
N ILE A 47 16.03 4.32 7.31
CA ILE A 47 15.26 4.27 8.57
C ILE A 47 15.68 5.42 9.50
N GLU A 48 16.98 5.65 9.65
CA GLU A 48 17.54 6.67 10.56
C GLU A 48 17.36 8.12 10.07
N LYS A 49 17.37 8.36 8.75
CA LYS A 49 17.13 9.70 8.18
C LYS A 49 15.65 10.05 8.05
N ASN A 50 14.77 9.07 8.20
CA ASN A 50 13.35 9.32 7.99
C ASN A 50 12.72 10.05 9.17
N ALA A 51 11.59 10.68 8.84
CA ALA A 51 10.93 11.76 9.56
C ALA A 51 10.69 11.51 11.06
N SER A 52 10.38 12.56 11.82
CA SER A 52 10.11 12.45 13.26
C SER A 52 9.00 11.45 13.59
N GLU A 53 8.97 10.97 14.83
CA GLU A 53 7.89 10.10 15.33
C GLU A 53 6.49 10.66 15.03
N TYR A 54 6.32 11.98 15.10
CA TYR A 54 5.09 12.65 14.73
C TYR A 54 4.67 12.35 13.28
N PHE A 55 5.61 12.42 12.32
CA PHE A 55 5.33 12.09 10.92
C PHE A 55 5.01 10.61 10.72
N HIS A 56 5.73 9.71 11.40
CA HIS A 56 5.41 8.29 11.37
C HIS A 56 3.99 8.04 11.88
N MET A 57 3.65 8.65 13.01
CA MET A 57 2.31 8.57 13.57
C MET A 57 1.24 9.15 12.64
N ALA A 58 1.47 10.33 12.07
CA ALA A 58 0.52 10.93 11.12
C ALA A 58 0.29 10.04 9.90
N SER A 59 1.36 9.45 9.35
CA SER A 59 1.27 8.52 8.22
C SER A 59 0.47 7.27 8.58
N VAL A 60 0.72 6.69 9.76
CA VAL A 60 0.06 5.46 10.20
C VAL A 60 -1.39 5.71 10.63
N CYS A 61 -1.71 6.82 11.30
CA CYS A 61 -3.09 7.21 11.60
C CYS A 61 -3.94 7.32 10.33
N ARG A 62 -3.39 7.90 9.27
CA ARG A 62 -4.05 7.96 7.96
C ARG A 62 -4.33 6.57 7.41
N GLN A 63 -3.36 5.65 7.53
CA GLN A 63 -3.54 4.28 7.07
C GLN A 63 -4.56 3.50 7.90
N ASP A 64 -4.52 3.61 9.23
CA ASP A 64 -5.49 3.00 10.15
C ASP A 64 -6.93 3.44 9.85
N VAL A 65 -7.14 4.72 9.55
CA VAL A 65 -8.47 5.22 9.13
C VAL A 65 -8.91 4.62 7.79
N ILE A 66 -8.00 4.49 6.82
CA ILE A 66 -8.31 3.86 5.53
C ILE A 66 -8.63 2.38 5.73
N ASP A 67 -7.85 1.65 6.52
CA ASP A 67 -8.07 0.23 6.81
C ASP A 67 -9.43 0.00 7.46
N LYS A 68 -9.80 0.81 8.45
CA LYS A 68 -11.12 0.74 9.08
C LYS A 68 -12.26 0.96 8.09
N LYS A 69 -12.09 1.86 7.10
CA LYS A 69 -13.07 2.07 6.04
C LYS A 69 -13.16 0.87 5.09
N ILE A 70 -12.02 0.27 4.74
CA ILE A 70 -11.97 -0.92 3.90
C ILE A 70 -12.63 -2.10 4.62
N ILE A 71 -12.28 -2.35 5.89
CA ILE A 71 -12.88 -3.42 6.70
C ILE A 71 -14.39 -3.28 6.76
N LYS A 72 -14.90 -2.08 7.09
CA LYS A 72 -16.34 -1.82 7.10
C LYS A 72 -17.00 -2.08 5.74
N PHE A 73 -16.36 -1.64 4.64
CA PHE A 73 -16.87 -1.90 3.30
C PHE A 73 -16.92 -3.40 2.98
N LEU A 74 -15.91 -4.17 3.38
CA LEU A 74 -15.85 -5.62 3.20
C LEU A 74 -16.92 -6.34 4.02
N GLU A 75 -17.23 -5.87 5.24
CA GLU A 75 -18.30 -6.42 6.08
C GLU A 75 -19.69 -6.20 5.47
N GLU A 76 -19.88 -5.13 4.70
CA GLU A 76 -21.13 -4.78 4.05
C GLU A 76 -21.29 -5.42 2.65
N ASN A 77 -20.23 -6.02 2.08
CA ASN A 77 -20.21 -6.53 0.70
C ASN A 77 -19.40 -7.85 0.57
N GLU A 78 -20.09 -8.98 0.38
CA GLU A 78 -19.48 -10.32 0.33
C GLU A 78 -18.60 -10.56 -0.92
N ASN A 79 -19.01 -10.03 -2.07
CA ASN A 79 -18.28 -10.06 -3.34
C ASN A 79 -18.05 -8.62 -3.82
N CYS A 80 -16.84 -8.11 -3.63
CA CYS A 80 -16.50 -6.72 -3.93
C CYS A 80 -15.04 -6.56 -4.35
N ASN A 81 -14.72 -5.37 -4.84
CA ASN A 81 -13.36 -4.98 -5.21
C ASN A 81 -12.80 -3.98 -4.20
N VAL A 82 -11.52 -4.13 -3.88
CA VAL A 82 -10.71 -3.10 -3.20
C VAL A 82 -9.54 -2.76 -4.10
N VAL A 83 -9.50 -1.53 -4.58
CA VAL A 83 -8.47 -1.02 -5.50
C VAL A 83 -7.59 -0.02 -4.78
N PHE A 84 -6.29 -0.27 -4.75
CA PHE A 84 -5.29 0.70 -4.30
C PHE A 84 -4.66 1.36 -5.52
N LEU A 85 -4.84 2.68 -5.67
CA LEU A 85 -4.18 3.47 -6.72
C LEU A 85 -2.93 4.14 -6.16
N GLY A 86 -1.81 4.02 -6.87
CA GLY A 86 -0.49 4.38 -6.33
C GLY A 86 -0.13 3.49 -5.15
N ALA A 87 -0.31 2.18 -5.33
CA ALA A 87 -0.21 1.17 -4.28
C ALA A 87 1.16 1.12 -3.60
N GLY A 88 2.25 1.39 -4.34
CA GLY A 88 3.61 1.30 -3.84
C GLY A 88 3.87 -0.02 -3.10
N LEU A 89 4.40 0.10 -1.88
CA LEU A 89 4.67 -1.01 -0.97
C LEU A 89 3.58 -1.19 0.09
N GLU A 90 2.31 -0.88 -0.24
CA GLU A 90 1.18 -1.05 0.66
C GLU A 90 0.91 -2.52 1.02
N THR A 91 0.62 -2.77 2.28
CA THR A 91 0.49 -4.10 2.90
C THR A 91 -0.89 -4.33 3.53
N ALA A 92 -1.86 -3.45 3.25
CA ALA A 92 -3.24 -3.51 3.74
C ALA A 92 -3.89 -4.86 3.45
N TYR A 93 -3.69 -5.38 2.24
CA TYR A 93 -4.11 -6.72 1.86
C TYR A 93 -3.68 -7.79 2.88
N ASN A 94 -2.42 -7.75 3.32
CA ASN A 94 -1.85 -8.74 4.22
C ASN A 94 -2.45 -8.66 5.63
N ARG A 95 -2.60 -7.45 6.19
CA ARG A 95 -3.10 -7.26 7.56
C ARG A 95 -4.62 -7.31 7.68
N ILE A 96 -5.36 -6.94 6.62
CA ILE A 96 -6.82 -7.10 6.55
C ILE A 96 -7.18 -8.57 6.28
N ASN A 97 -6.39 -9.25 5.44
CA ASN A 97 -6.45 -10.70 5.23
C ASN A 97 -7.81 -11.25 4.78
N ASN A 98 -8.61 -10.44 4.08
CA ASN A 98 -9.88 -10.89 3.51
C ASN A 98 -9.62 -11.85 2.33
N LYS A 99 -10.38 -12.95 2.26
CA LYS A 99 -10.18 -14.04 1.30
C LYS A 99 -11.21 -14.10 0.18
N THR A 100 -12.25 -13.27 0.23
CA THR A 100 -13.39 -13.34 -0.69
C THR A 100 -13.41 -12.17 -1.67
N ALA A 101 -13.03 -10.97 -1.23
CA ALA A 101 -12.96 -9.79 -2.08
C ALA A 101 -11.78 -9.86 -3.05
N ASN A 102 -11.89 -9.17 -4.18
CA ASN A 102 -10.81 -9.00 -5.13
C ASN A 102 -9.97 -7.78 -4.76
N PHE A 103 -8.66 -7.97 -4.61
CA PHE A 103 -7.74 -6.88 -4.33
C PHE A 103 -6.93 -6.51 -5.56
N TYR A 104 -6.88 -5.23 -5.88
CA TYR A 104 -6.14 -4.71 -7.03
C TYR A 104 -5.12 -3.68 -6.57
N GLN A 105 -3.87 -3.86 -7.02
CA GLN A 105 -2.77 -2.94 -6.74
C GLN A 105 -2.37 -2.29 -8.06
N VAL A 106 -2.70 -1.01 -8.23
CA VAL A 106 -2.43 -0.26 -9.45
C VAL A 106 -1.29 0.71 -9.20
N ASP A 107 -0.22 0.59 -9.98
CA ASP A 107 0.91 1.51 -9.94
C ASP A 107 1.70 1.46 -11.25
N LEU A 108 2.68 2.35 -11.39
CA LEU A 108 3.58 2.37 -12.54
C LEU A 108 4.33 1.03 -12.69
N PRO A 109 4.69 0.62 -13.92
CA PRO A 109 5.33 -0.67 -14.19
C PRO A 109 6.52 -0.98 -13.27
N ASP A 110 7.47 -0.05 -13.12
CA ASP A 110 8.66 -0.23 -12.29
C ASP A 110 8.31 -0.45 -10.82
N VAL A 111 7.26 0.22 -10.33
CA VAL A 111 6.78 0.08 -8.94
C VAL A 111 6.12 -1.28 -8.73
N ILE A 112 5.31 -1.74 -9.69
CA ILE A 112 4.69 -3.07 -9.65
C ILE A 112 5.73 -4.19 -9.69
N GLU A 113 6.77 -4.05 -10.52
CA GLU A 113 7.87 -5.02 -10.57
C GLU A 113 8.58 -5.16 -9.23
N ILE A 114 8.93 -4.03 -8.61
CA ILE A 114 9.53 -3.99 -7.27
C ILE A 114 8.58 -4.62 -6.25
N ARG A 115 7.31 -4.18 -6.24
CA ARG A 115 6.29 -4.69 -5.31
C ARG A 115 6.21 -6.21 -5.40
N LYS A 116 6.15 -6.77 -6.61
CA LYS A 116 6.08 -8.20 -6.85
C LYS A 116 7.32 -8.93 -6.31
N LYS A 117 8.52 -8.36 -6.50
CA LYS A 117 9.77 -8.93 -5.98
C LYS A 117 9.79 -8.99 -4.45
N VAL A 118 9.23 -7.97 -3.79
CA VAL A 118 9.36 -7.75 -2.35
C VAL A 118 8.21 -8.39 -1.56
N LEU A 119 6.98 -8.22 -2.03
CA LEU A 119 5.77 -8.65 -1.34
C LEU A 119 5.23 -9.98 -1.87
N GLY A 120 5.56 -10.33 -3.12
CA GLY A 120 4.98 -11.47 -3.85
C GLY A 120 3.66 -11.11 -4.52
N ASN A 121 2.83 -12.12 -4.77
CA ASN A 121 1.45 -11.99 -5.23
C ASN A 121 0.59 -12.98 -4.44
N ALA A 122 -0.59 -12.57 -4.01
CA ALA A 122 -1.51 -13.44 -3.29
C ALA A 122 -2.64 -14.01 -4.18
N GLU A 123 -3.47 -14.92 -3.63
CA GLU A 123 -4.47 -15.65 -4.43
C GLU A 123 -5.58 -14.74 -4.98
N ASN A 124 -6.15 -13.87 -4.15
CA ASN A 124 -7.18 -12.90 -4.52
C ASN A 124 -6.60 -11.48 -4.71
N GLU A 125 -5.32 -11.38 -5.09
CA GLU A 125 -4.63 -10.13 -5.40
C GLU A 125 -4.20 -10.13 -6.88
N LYS A 126 -4.47 -9.02 -7.56
CA LYS A 126 -3.98 -8.74 -8.91
C LYS A 126 -3.15 -7.46 -8.92
N LEU A 127 -1.92 -7.57 -9.40
CA LEU A 127 -1.04 -6.44 -9.65
C LEU A 127 -1.26 -5.93 -11.07
N ILE A 128 -1.58 -4.64 -11.21
CA ILE A 128 -1.89 -3.98 -12.48
C ILE A 128 -0.85 -2.88 -12.72
N SER A 129 -0.06 -3.05 -13.78
CA SER A 129 0.94 -2.07 -14.21
C SER A 129 0.28 -1.00 -15.09
N GLY A 130 0.21 0.24 -14.63
CA GLY A 130 -0.36 1.33 -15.41
C GLY A 130 -0.42 2.65 -14.64
N ASP A 131 -0.54 3.75 -15.40
CA ASP A 131 -0.80 5.07 -14.82
C ASP A 131 -2.29 5.14 -14.41
N MET A 132 -2.53 5.39 -13.12
CA MET A 132 -3.88 5.51 -12.56
C MET A 132 -4.77 6.54 -13.25
N PHE A 133 -4.18 7.59 -13.85
CA PHE A 133 -4.89 8.67 -14.55
C PHE A 133 -5.35 8.28 -15.95
N THR A 134 -4.77 7.23 -16.54
CA THR A 134 -5.16 6.76 -17.89
C THR A 134 -6.44 5.94 -17.89
N LEU A 135 -6.89 5.49 -16.71
CA LEU A 135 -8.08 4.66 -16.50
C LEU A 135 -8.06 3.29 -17.22
N GLU A 136 -6.96 2.93 -17.89
CA GLU A 136 -6.82 1.64 -18.57
C GLU A 136 -6.92 0.45 -17.60
N TRP A 137 -6.50 0.65 -16.35
CA TRP A 137 -6.63 -0.33 -15.26
C TRP A 137 -8.09 -0.73 -14.98
N ILE A 138 -9.09 0.09 -15.33
CA ILE A 138 -10.51 -0.24 -15.13
C ILE A 138 -10.90 -1.46 -15.98
N LYS A 139 -10.26 -1.67 -17.14
CA LYS A 139 -10.51 -2.83 -18.02
C LYS A 139 -10.09 -4.15 -17.38
N GLU A 140 -9.33 -4.10 -16.30
CA GLU A 140 -8.77 -5.25 -15.61
C GLU A 140 -9.54 -5.68 -14.35
N ILE A 141 -10.59 -4.92 -13.98
CA ILE A 141 -11.45 -5.18 -12.83
C ILE A 141 -12.89 -5.49 -13.28
N ASP A 142 -13.64 -6.20 -12.44
CA ASP A 142 -15.08 -6.40 -12.67
C ASP A 142 -15.86 -5.18 -12.17
N THR A 143 -16.33 -4.34 -13.10
CA THR A 143 -17.02 -3.08 -12.77
C THR A 143 -18.47 -3.27 -12.32
N GLU A 144 -19.02 -4.48 -12.39
CA GLU A 144 -20.37 -4.78 -11.89
C GLU A 144 -20.38 -5.02 -10.37
N LEU A 145 -19.20 -5.23 -9.76
CA LEU A 145 -19.07 -5.42 -8.32
C LEU A 145 -18.96 -4.09 -7.57
N PRO A 146 -19.52 -4.01 -6.33
CA PRO A 146 -19.23 -2.90 -5.42
C PRO A 146 -17.71 -2.71 -5.31
N THR A 147 -17.24 -1.48 -5.47
CA THR A 147 -15.81 -1.18 -5.53
C THR A 147 -15.44 -0.05 -4.57
N MET A 148 -14.48 -0.32 -3.68
CA MET A 148 -13.82 0.68 -2.85
C MET A 148 -12.47 1.04 -3.46
N ILE A 149 -12.24 2.33 -3.71
CA ILE A 149 -10.95 2.83 -4.21
C ILE A 149 -10.24 3.57 -3.07
N ALA A 150 -9.03 3.12 -2.75
CA ALA A 150 -8.15 3.75 -1.78
C ALA A 150 -6.98 4.43 -2.50
N VAL A 151 -6.81 5.74 -2.26
CA VAL A 151 -5.70 6.54 -2.78
C VAL A 151 -4.95 7.16 -1.62
N SER A 152 -3.77 6.63 -1.31
CA SER A 152 -3.10 6.83 -0.03
C SER A 152 -1.79 7.57 -0.21
N GLY A 153 -1.82 8.91 -0.14
CA GLY A 153 -0.61 9.72 -0.25
C GLY A 153 -0.07 9.82 -1.68
N VAL A 154 -0.97 10.04 -2.64
CA VAL A 154 -0.64 10.17 -4.07
C VAL A 154 -0.86 11.60 -4.56
N TYR A 155 -2.03 12.18 -4.28
CA TYR A 155 -2.46 13.45 -4.88
C TYR A 155 -1.56 14.64 -4.57
N GLN A 156 -0.80 14.62 -3.46
CA GLN A 156 0.13 15.71 -3.12
C GLN A 156 1.31 15.87 -4.11
N TYR A 157 1.52 14.89 -4.99
CA TYR A 157 2.58 14.93 -6.01
C TYR A 157 2.09 15.47 -7.37
N PHE A 158 0.82 15.83 -7.48
CA PHE A 158 0.22 16.26 -8.74
C PHE A 158 -0.36 17.66 -8.63
N TYR A 159 -0.21 18.43 -9.71
CA TYR A 159 -0.93 19.69 -9.86
C TYR A 159 -2.42 19.43 -10.07
N LYS A 160 -3.24 20.43 -9.71
CA LYS A 160 -4.71 20.33 -9.75
C LYS A 160 -5.23 19.98 -11.14
N GLU A 161 -4.54 20.40 -12.21
CA GLU A 161 -4.94 20.16 -13.60
C GLU A 161 -4.82 18.68 -14.01
N LYS A 162 -4.03 17.90 -13.28
CA LYS A 162 -3.86 16.47 -13.50
C LYS A 162 -4.83 15.61 -12.67
N LEU A 163 -5.47 16.19 -11.65
CA LEU A 163 -6.46 15.54 -10.79
C LEU A 163 -7.87 15.66 -11.39
#